data_AF-A0A4Q7ZAE9-F1
#
_entry.id   AF-A0A4Q7ZAE9-F1
#
_cell.length_a   1.000
_cell.length_b   1.000
_cell.length_c   1.000
_cell.angle_alpha   90.00
_cell.angle_beta   90.00
_cell.angle_gamma   90.00
#
_symmetry.space_group_name_H-M   'P 1'
#
loop_
_entity.id
_entity.type
_entity.pdbx_description
1 polymer ?
#
loop_
_entity_poly.entity_id
_entity_poly.type
_entity_poly.pdbx_seq_one_letter_code
_entity_poly.pdbx_strand_id
1 'polypeptide(L)'
;MRRILPLLSALLLAACQSVPLPPPIPKANAAELLQASRFRTPLYFLETPLYDPDVTQWIPQRFLDEVRGTIQSTIDNPFTDTQLQQELSRTLSGEDMQAVIDFYQSPTGQAVLRAETSFRERLNTPAAGTGPETQELLKAVQLNEALNAVFMASADALIERLDTYDCLALMQIPGSHIGLNIAKRNRVGFMSRQVRRSLANLYGGLTAEQLQGYLQFAQSPLGQRYFKARAEALATIGTDFGQRVAEAIAPGLPECVGSIRTSGG
;
A
#
# COMPACT_ATOMS: atom_id res chain seq x y z
N MET A 1 35.11 -84.50 -33.73
CA MET A 1 33.73 -84.64 -34.29
C MET A 1 32.78 -83.80 -33.45
N ARG A 2 31.94 -82.98 -34.10
CA ARG A 2 30.65 -82.36 -33.69
C ARG A 2 30.62 -81.57 -32.34
N ARG A 3 30.56 -80.22 -32.36
CA ARG A 3 29.34 -79.35 -32.37
C ARG A 3 28.37 -79.74 -31.23
N ILE A 4 27.94 -78.86 -30.32
CA ILE A 4 26.92 -77.79 -30.51
C ILE A 4 26.94 -76.85 -29.27
N LEU A 5 27.01 -75.53 -29.48
CA LEU A 5 26.37 -74.50 -28.63
C LEU A 5 24.93 -74.33 -29.17
N PRO A 6 23.87 -73.98 -28.40
CA PRO A 6 23.75 -72.57 -27.98
C PRO A 6 22.80 -72.20 -26.80
N LEU A 7 22.75 -70.88 -26.56
CA LEU A 7 21.59 -70.01 -26.25
C LEU A 7 21.20 -69.71 -24.77
N LEU A 8 21.39 -68.43 -24.42
CA LEU A 8 20.45 -67.48 -23.79
C LEU A 8 19.92 -67.81 -22.37
N SER A 9 20.02 -66.95 -21.35
CA SER A 9 19.66 -65.53 -21.34
C SER A 9 20.29 -64.82 -20.13
N ALA A 10 21.08 -63.77 -20.37
CA ALA A 10 21.44 -62.82 -19.35
C ALA A 10 20.26 -61.84 -19.16
N LEU A 11 19.61 -61.91 -18.00
CA LEU A 11 18.64 -60.91 -17.56
C LEU A 11 19.41 -59.62 -17.19
N LEU A 12 19.61 -58.77 -18.19
CA LEU A 12 19.96 -57.37 -17.99
C LEU A 12 18.73 -56.65 -17.44
N LEU A 13 18.68 -56.48 -16.12
CA LEU A 13 17.78 -55.52 -15.47
C LEU A 13 18.25 -54.11 -15.85
N ALA A 14 17.69 -53.59 -16.95
CA ALA A 14 17.66 -52.16 -17.22
C ALA A 14 16.70 -51.52 -16.20
N ALA A 15 17.24 -51.14 -15.04
CA ALA A 15 16.56 -50.20 -14.18
C ALA A 15 16.59 -48.84 -14.88
N CYS A 16 15.47 -48.47 -15.50
CA CYS A 16 15.22 -47.09 -15.92
C CYS A 16 15.38 -46.19 -14.70
N GLN A 17 16.52 -45.49 -14.62
CA GLN A 17 16.68 -44.35 -13.75
C GLN A 17 15.74 -43.26 -14.30
N SER A 18 14.49 -43.25 -13.83
CA SER A 18 13.67 -42.05 -13.92
C SER A 18 14.38 -40.99 -13.10
N VAL A 19 15.15 -40.12 -13.76
CA VAL A 19 15.62 -38.88 -13.18
C VAL A 19 14.41 -38.23 -12.51
N PRO A 20 14.44 -37.95 -11.20
CA PRO A 20 13.37 -37.20 -10.58
C PRO A 20 13.30 -35.87 -11.31
N LEU A 21 12.19 -35.63 -12.01
CA LEU A 21 11.88 -34.27 -12.44
C LEU A 21 11.99 -33.39 -11.18
N PRO A 22 12.75 -32.28 -11.23
CA PRO A 22 12.72 -31.34 -10.12
C PRO A 22 11.26 -31.01 -9.85
N PRO A 23 10.83 -30.97 -8.57
CA PRO A 23 9.46 -30.62 -8.25
C PRO A 23 9.13 -29.32 -9.00
N PRO A 24 7.92 -29.19 -9.59
CA PRO A 24 7.54 -27.93 -10.21
C PRO A 24 7.78 -26.83 -9.17
N ILE A 25 8.66 -25.88 -9.49
CA ILE A 25 8.95 -24.75 -8.62
C ILE A 25 7.57 -24.15 -8.31
N PRO A 26 7.15 -24.08 -7.03
CA PRO A 26 5.88 -23.46 -6.70
C PRO A 26 5.90 -22.08 -7.32
N LYS A 27 5.02 -21.85 -8.31
CA LYS A 27 4.86 -20.50 -8.85
C LYS A 27 4.19 -19.71 -7.74
N ALA A 28 4.90 -18.70 -7.23
CA ALA A 28 4.36 -17.85 -6.20
C ALA A 28 3.01 -17.28 -6.63
N ASN A 29 2.13 -17.09 -5.66
CA ASN A 29 0.84 -16.47 -5.88
C ASN A 29 0.76 -15.07 -5.25
N ALA A 30 -0.30 -14.33 -5.57
CA ALA A 30 -0.44 -12.97 -5.09
C ALA A 30 -0.57 -12.89 -3.55
N ALA A 31 -1.10 -13.92 -2.88
CA ALA A 31 -1.20 -13.93 -1.42
C ALA A 31 0.18 -13.99 -0.76
N GLU A 32 1.07 -14.84 -1.27
CA GLU A 32 2.47 -14.93 -0.82
C GLU A 32 3.21 -13.63 -1.09
N LEU A 33 2.99 -13.01 -2.25
CA LEU A 33 3.55 -11.72 -2.59
C LEU A 33 3.09 -10.62 -1.62
N LEU A 34 1.79 -10.53 -1.33
CA LEU A 34 1.26 -9.55 -0.37
C LEU A 34 1.91 -9.69 1.01
N GLN A 35 2.09 -10.93 1.47
CA GLN A 35 2.69 -11.21 2.76
C GLN A 35 4.19 -10.85 2.77
N ALA A 36 4.96 -11.32 1.78
CA ALA A 36 6.40 -11.12 1.72
C ALA A 36 6.79 -9.65 1.55
N SER A 37 6.05 -8.91 0.71
CA SER A 37 6.27 -7.48 0.46
C SER A 37 5.66 -6.58 1.53
N ARG A 38 4.92 -7.14 2.50
CA ARG A 38 4.09 -6.39 3.46
C ARG A 38 3.27 -5.30 2.78
N PHE A 39 2.60 -5.67 1.70
CA PHE A 39 2.02 -4.76 0.72
C PHE A 39 1.10 -3.68 1.29
N ARG A 40 0.43 -3.95 2.43
CA ARG A 40 -0.44 -3.00 3.12
C ARG A 40 0.32 -1.87 3.82
N THR A 41 1.58 -2.07 4.18
CA THR A 41 2.36 -1.14 5.01
C THR A 41 2.32 0.31 4.50
N PRO A 42 2.47 0.57 3.20
CA PRO A 42 2.43 1.95 2.71
C PRO A 42 1.05 2.62 2.88
N LEU A 43 -0.05 1.86 3.00
CA LEU A 43 -1.39 2.45 3.24
C LEU A 43 -1.48 3.16 4.59
N TYR A 44 -0.70 2.73 5.60
CA TYR A 44 -0.68 3.45 6.88
C TYR A 44 -0.10 4.86 6.74
N PHE A 45 0.57 5.19 5.63
CA PHE A 45 1.08 6.55 5.40
C PHE A 45 -0.06 7.55 5.18
N LEU A 46 -1.28 7.07 4.90
CA LEU A 46 -2.49 7.88 4.89
C LEU A 46 -2.79 8.49 6.27
N GLU A 47 -2.23 7.93 7.36
CA GLU A 47 -2.31 8.53 8.69
C GLU A 47 -1.42 9.78 8.85
N THR A 48 -0.44 10.03 7.96
CA THR A 48 0.56 11.09 8.16
C THR A 48 -0.04 12.46 8.55
N PRO A 49 -1.10 12.96 7.87
CA PRO A 49 -1.67 14.25 8.22
C PRO A 49 -2.16 14.36 9.66
N LEU A 50 -2.52 13.23 10.30
CA LEU A 50 -2.98 13.19 11.68
C LEU A 50 -1.86 13.45 12.71
N TYR A 51 -0.59 13.41 12.28
CA TYR A 51 0.59 13.67 13.11
C TYR A 51 1.19 15.06 12.85
N ASP A 52 0.58 15.87 11.99
CA ASP A 52 1.06 17.22 11.72
C ASP A 52 0.80 18.13 12.94
N PRO A 53 1.80 18.87 13.44
CA PRO A 53 1.64 19.76 14.59
C PRO A 53 0.47 20.74 14.45
N ASP A 54 0.26 21.31 13.25
CA ASP A 54 -0.84 22.23 13.00
C ASP A 54 -2.17 21.48 13.19
N VAL A 55 -2.31 20.27 12.65
CA VAL A 55 -3.53 19.46 12.79
C VAL A 55 -3.79 19.09 14.24
N THR A 56 -2.77 18.64 14.98
CA THR A 56 -2.90 18.26 16.39
C THR A 56 -3.21 19.44 17.32
N GLN A 57 -2.91 20.67 16.91
CA GLN A 57 -3.21 21.88 17.67
C GLN A 57 -4.68 22.28 17.58
N TRP A 58 -5.32 22.05 16.43
CA TRP A 58 -6.69 22.51 16.17
C TRP A 58 -7.75 21.42 16.33
N ILE A 59 -7.40 20.15 16.22
CA ILE A 59 -8.34 19.02 16.27
C ILE A 59 -8.19 18.25 17.60
N PRO A 60 -9.28 17.97 18.32
CA PRO A 60 -9.22 17.18 19.56
C PRO A 60 -8.57 15.80 19.35
N GLN A 61 -7.64 15.44 20.22
CA GLN A 61 -6.88 14.17 20.13
C GLN A 61 -7.79 12.94 20.04
N ARG A 62 -8.90 12.92 20.78
CA ARG A 62 -9.88 11.83 20.74
C ARG A 62 -10.42 11.58 19.33
N PHE A 63 -10.75 12.64 18.59
CA PHE A 63 -11.26 12.52 17.23
C PHE A 63 -10.15 12.02 16.28
N LEU A 64 -8.92 12.52 16.44
CA LEU A 64 -7.77 12.04 15.66
C LEU A 64 -7.50 10.55 15.90
N ASP A 65 -7.64 10.07 17.13
CA ASP A 65 -7.49 8.66 17.48
C ASP A 65 -8.62 7.79 16.90
N GLU A 66 -9.87 8.28 16.90
CA GLU A 66 -11.02 7.61 16.25
C GLU A 66 -10.83 7.49 14.72
N VAL A 67 -10.37 8.56 14.06
CA VAL A 67 -10.04 8.55 12.62
C VAL A 67 -8.88 7.59 12.34
N ARG A 68 -7.86 7.57 13.18
CA ARG A 68 -6.72 6.63 13.04
C ARG A 68 -7.17 5.18 13.18
N GLY A 69 -7.96 4.87 14.20
CA GLY A 69 -8.51 3.51 14.39
C GLY A 69 -9.37 3.07 13.21
N THR A 70 -10.14 4.00 12.64
CA THR A 70 -10.93 3.77 11.43
C THR A 70 -10.06 3.43 10.22
N ILE A 71 -9.02 4.24 9.96
CA ILE A 71 -8.04 3.99 8.89
C ILE A 71 -7.42 2.60 9.07
N GLN A 72 -6.95 2.27 10.26
CA GLN A 72 -6.32 0.98 10.56
C GLN A 72 -7.28 -0.19 10.32
N SER A 73 -8.50 -0.12 10.86
CA SER A 73 -9.53 -1.16 10.66
C SER A 73 -9.89 -1.36 9.18
N THR A 74 -9.82 -0.29 8.38
CA THR A 74 -10.08 -0.33 6.94
C THR A 74 -8.92 -0.99 6.18
N ILE A 75 -7.67 -0.66 6.53
CA ILE A 75 -6.47 -1.30 5.97
C ILE A 75 -6.46 -2.79 6.33
N ASP A 76 -6.81 -3.12 7.57
CA ASP A 76 -6.72 -4.48 8.12
C ASP A 76 -7.86 -5.38 7.65
N ASN A 77 -8.86 -4.81 6.96
CA ASN A 77 -10.01 -5.55 6.48
C ASN A 77 -9.62 -6.73 5.55
N PRO A 78 -10.12 -7.96 5.78
CA PRO A 78 -9.82 -9.11 4.92
C PRO A 78 -10.20 -8.93 3.45
N PHE A 79 -11.24 -8.13 3.16
CA PHE A 79 -11.68 -7.86 1.78
C PHE A 79 -10.62 -7.09 0.97
N THR A 80 -9.82 -6.26 1.63
CA THR A 80 -8.71 -5.53 1.01
C THR A 80 -7.70 -6.49 0.38
N ASP A 81 -7.37 -7.60 1.05
CA ASP A 81 -6.44 -8.59 0.48
C ASP A 81 -7.02 -9.29 -0.74
N THR A 82 -8.31 -9.57 -0.74
CA THR A 82 -8.94 -10.26 -1.87
C THR A 82 -8.90 -9.38 -3.13
N GLN A 83 -9.19 -8.09 -3.00
CA GLN A 83 -9.11 -7.12 -4.10
C GLN A 83 -7.67 -6.95 -4.61
N LEU A 84 -6.72 -6.77 -3.68
CA LEU A 84 -5.30 -6.63 -4.02
C LEU A 84 -4.75 -7.89 -4.72
N GLN A 85 -5.09 -9.09 -4.23
CA GLN A 85 -4.67 -10.34 -4.85
C GLN A 85 -5.22 -10.50 -6.27
N GLN A 86 -6.47 -10.12 -6.49
CA GLN A 86 -7.11 -10.20 -7.82
C GLN A 86 -6.39 -9.32 -8.83
N GLU A 87 -6.06 -8.07 -8.47
CA GLU A 87 -5.37 -7.19 -9.40
C GLU A 87 -3.91 -7.57 -9.62
N LEU A 88 -3.18 -7.96 -8.57
CA LEU A 88 -1.80 -8.42 -8.73
C LEU A 88 -1.72 -9.68 -9.61
N SER A 89 -2.69 -10.60 -9.49
CA SER A 89 -2.75 -11.82 -10.32
C SER A 89 -3.10 -11.56 -11.78
N ARG A 90 -3.69 -10.41 -12.10
CA ARG A 90 -3.94 -10.01 -13.50
C ARG A 90 -2.71 -9.39 -14.15
N THR A 91 -1.88 -8.69 -13.37
CA THR A 91 -0.77 -7.89 -13.91
C THR A 91 0.58 -8.60 -13.81
N LEU A 92 0.79 -9.48 -12.83
CA LEU A 92 2.05 -10.17 -12.59
C LEU A 92 1.94 -11.66 -12.89
N SER A 93 2.98 -12.22 -13.52
CA SER A 93 3.12 -13.66 -13.63
C SER A 93 3.60 -14.28 -12.32
N GLY A 94 3.36 -15.57 -12.09
CA GLY A 94 3.89 -16.26 -10.90
C GLY A 94 5.42 -16.25 -10.81
N GLU A 95 6.12 -16.12 -11.94
CA GLU A 95 7.58 -15.95 -11.99
C GLU A 95 8.00 -14.54 -11.55
N ASP A 96 7.28 -13.51 -12.00
CA ASP A 96 7.49 -12.13 -11.51
C ASP A 96 7.22 -12.04 -10.01
N MET A 97 6.14 -12.66 -9.53
CA MET A 97 5.79 -12.68 -8.11
C MET A 97 6.90 -13.33 -7.27
N GLN A 98 7.42 -14.49 -7.70
CA GLN A 98 8.50 -15.17 -6.98
C GLN A 98 9.76 -14.31 -6.94
N ALA A 99 10.16 -13.72 -8.06
CA ALA A 99 11.37 -12.89 -8.11
C ALA A 99 11.25 -11.62 -7.23
N VAL A 100 10.04 -11.06 -7.10
CA VAL A 100 9.78 -9.94 -6.17
C VAL A 100 9.82 -10.41 -4.72
N ILE A 101 9.26 -11.59 -4.42
CA ILE A 101 9.35 -12.21 -3.08
C ILE A 101 10.81 -12.42 -2.71
N ASP A 102 11.63 -12.97 -3.62
CA ASP A 102 13.06 -13.20 -3.40
C ASP A 102 13.80 -11.88 -3.09
N PHE A 103 13.46 -10.79 -3.79
CA PHE A 103 13.99 -9.47 -3.47
C PHE A 103 13.61 -9.03 -2.05
N TYR A 104 12.34 -9.13 -1.66
CA TYR A 104 11.89 -8.71 -0.32
C TYR A 104 12.41 -9.62 0.80
N GLN A 105 12.78 -10.86 0.50
CA GLN A 105 13.46 -11.78 1.43
C GLN A 105 14.98 -11.51 1.55
N SER A 106 15.57 -10.79 0.60
CA SER A 106 16.98 -10.40 0.66
C SER A 106 17.29 -9.42 1.81
N PRO A 107 18.57 -9.27 2.24
CA PRO A 107 18.95 -8.29 3.26
C PRO A 107 18.53 -6.85 2.94
N THR A 108 18.62 -6.45 1.66
CA THR A 108 18.18 -5.13 1.18
C THR A 108 16.66 -5.00 1.28
N GLY A 109 15.91 -6.00 0.80
CA GLY A 109 14.45 -6.04 0.91
C GLY A 109 13.96 -5.95 2.36
N GLN A 110 14.57 -6.70 3.27
CA GLN A 110 14.26 -6.66 4.70
C GLN A 110 14.60 -5.31 5.36
N ALA A 111 15.65 -4.62 4.88
CA ALA A 111 15.95 -3.26 5.33
C ALA A 111 14.88 -2.26 4.86
N VAL A 112 14.41 -2.39 3.62
CA VAL A 112 13.31 -1.59 3.06
C VAL A 112 12.02 -1.82 3.86
N LEU A 113 11.63 -3.08 4.09
CA LEU A 113 10.42 -3.40 4.86
C LEU A 113 10.47 -2.85 6.28
N ARG A 114 11.63 -2.88 6.94
CA ARG A 114 11.83 -2.26 8.25
C ARG A 114 11.64 -0.75 8.18
N ALA A 115 12.25 -0.09 7.20
CA ALA A 115 12.11 1.35 7.00
C ALA A 115 10.66 1.77 6.73
N GLU A 116 9.92 1.00 5.92
CA GLU A 116 8.50 1.23 5.67
C GLU A 116 7.63 0.98 6.92
N THR A 117 7.95 -0.05 7.71
CA THR A 117 7.20 -0.36 8.95
C THR A 117 7.43 0.71 10.03
N SER A 118 8.65 1.23 10.16
CA SER A 118 9.02 2.24 11.16
C SER A 118 8.78 3.68 10.68
N PHE A 119 7.97 3.90 9.64
CA PHE A 119 7.81 5.23 9.03
C PHE A 119 7.37 6.30 10.03
N ARG A 120 6.51 5.93 11.01
CA ARG A 120 5.97 6.84 12.03
C ARG A 120 7.07 7.53 12.84
N GLU A 121 8.18 6.83 13.10
CA GLU A 121 9.33 7.36 13.85
C GLU A 121 10.06 8.48 13.11
N ARG A 122 9.83 8.62 11.80
CA ARG A 122 10.55 9.55 10.90
C ARG A 122 9.67 10.65 10.29
N LEU A 123 8.37 10.67 10.57
CA LEU A 123 7.43 11.65 10.03
C LEU A 123 7.78 13.10 10.41
N ASN A 124 8.31 13.28 11.62
CA ASN A 124 8.59 14.60 12.22
C ASN A 124 10.09 14.88 12.39
N THR A 125 10.97 14.04 11.85
CA THR A 125 12.39 14.35 11.81
C THR A 125 12.64 15.44 10.76
N PRO A 126 13.55 16.40 11.01
CA PRO A 126 13.99 17.33 9.98
C PRO A 126 14.40 16.55 8.74
N ALA A 127 13.98 17.00 7.56
CA ALA A 127 14.42 16.37 6.32
C ALA A 127 15.94 16.48 6.24
N ALA A 128 16.64 15.37 6.48
CA ALA A 128 18.03 15.27 6.09
C ALA A 128 17.98 15.37 4.56
N GLY A 129 18.52 16.46 4.00
CA GLY A 129 18.33 16.81 2.59
C GLY A 129 18.33 15.57 1.72
N THR A 130 17.21 15.28 1.07
CA THR A 130 17.05 14.05 0.29
C THR A 130 18.06 14.08 -0.83
N GLY A 131 19.09 13.24 -0.71
CA GLY A 131 20.10 13.08 -1.76
C GLY A 131 19.42 12.70 -3.08
N PRO A 132 20.05 13.02 -4.23
CA PRO A 132 19.47 12.75 -5.55
C PRO A 132 19.03 11.29 -5.72
N GLU A 133 19.79 10.33 -5.20
CA GLU A 133 19.45 8.90 -5.23
C GLU A 133 18.14 8.56 -4.51
N THR A 134 17.85 9.20 -3.36
CA THR A 134 16.59 8.98 -2.65
C THR A 134 15.41 9.54 -3.43
N GLN A 135 15.59 10.67 -4.12
CA GLN A 135 14.55 11.25 -4.96
C GLN A 135 14.28 10.38 -6.20
N GLU A 136 15.32 9.84 -6.82
CA GLU A 136 15.20 8.89 -7.93
C GLU A 136 14.50 7.60 -7.49
N LEU A 137 14.85 7.08 -6.31
CA LEU A 137 14.19 5.91 -5.75
C LEU A 137 12.70 6.17 -5.54
N LEU A 138 12.32 7.29 -4.90
CA LEU A 138 10.92 7.64 -4.66
C LEU A 138 10.10 7.74 -5.96
N LYS A 139 10.72 8.22 -7.05
CA LYS A 139 10.11 8.22 -8.38
C LYS A 139 9.98 6.79 -8.93
N ALA A 140 11.03 5.99 -8.87
CA ALA A 140 11.04 4.63 -9.41
C ALA A 140 9.99 3.72 -8.75
N VAL A 141 9.81 3.84 -7.42
CA VAL A 141 8.83 3.04 -6.66
C VAL A 141 7.38 3.53 -6.80
N GLN A 142 7.16 4.67 -7.47
CA GLN A 142 5.86 5.29 -7.74
C GLN A 142 4.97 5.48 -6.49
N LEU A 143 5.58 5.54 -5.30
CA LEU A 143 4.83 5.48 -4.05
C LEU A 143 4.02 6.75 -3.79
N ASN A 144 4.59 7.92 -4.12
CA ASN A 144 3.87 9.18 -4.00
C ASN A 144 2.63 9.21 -4.90
N GLU A 145 2.72 8.68 -6.12
CA GLU A 145 1.60 8.66 -7.07
C GLU A 145 0.51 7.69 -6.59
N ALA A 146 0.89 6.47 -6.18
CA ALA A 146 -0.04 5.49 -5.64
C ALA A 146 -0.79 6.00 -4.40
N LEU A 147 -0.07 6.58 -3.42
CA LEU A 147 -0.70 7.11 -2.20
C LEU A 147 -1.57 8.33 -2.47
N ASN A 148 -1.16 9.22 -3.37
CA ASN A 148 -2.02 10.35 -3.75
C ASN A 148 -3.28 9.86 -4.48
N ALA A 149 -3.19 8.83 -5.34
CA ALA A 149 -4.35 8.28 -6.03
C ALA A 149 -5.37 7.68 -5.03
N VAL A 150 -4.90 6.82 -4.12
CA VAL A 150 -5.74 6.26 -3.03
C VAL A 150 -6.37 7.38 -2.22
N PHE A 151 -5.56 8.37 -1.83
CA PHE A 151 -6.04 9.47 -1.01
C PHE A 151 -7.10 10.30 -1.71
N MET A 152 -6.89 10.66 -2.97
CA MET A 152 -7.86 11.44 -3.75
C MET A 152 -9.17 10.68 -3.92
N ALA A 153 -9.11 9.42 -4.33
CA ALA A 153 -10.29 8.56 -4.43
C ALA A 153 -11.01 8.43 -3.09
N SER A 154 -10.26 8.28 -1.99
CA SER A 154 -10.83 8.19 -0.64
C SER A 154 -11.50 9.49 -0.20
N ALA A 155 -10.88 10.63 -0.50
CA ALA A 155 -11.39 11.95 -0.13
C ALA A 155 -12.65 12.30 -0.93
N ASP A 156 -12.67 12.00 -2.23
CA ASP A 156 -13.84 12.21 -3.09
C ASP A 156 -15.01 11.34 -2.61
N ALA A 157 -14.77 10.04 -2.38
CA ALA A 157 -15.78 9.12 -1.86
C ALA A 157 -16.29 9.52 -0.46
N LEU A 158 -15.40 10.00 0.41
CA LEU A 158 -15.77 10.53 1.71
C LEU A 158 -16.70 11.74 1.59
N ILE A 159 -16.39 12.69 0.70
CA ILE A 159 -17.20 13.88 0.51
C ILE A 159 -18.57 13.51 -0.06
N GLU A 160 -18.62 12.69 -1.11
CA GLU A 160 -19.88 12.21 -1.68
C GLU A 160 -20.74 11.53 -0.63
N ARG A 161 -20.13 10.72 0.24
CA ARG A 161 -20.85 10.04 1.31
C ARG A 161 -21.34 11.01 2.39
N LEU A 162 -20.55 11.99 2.80
CA LEU A 162 -20.98 13.02 3.75
C LEU A 162 -22.08 13.92 3.17
N ASP A 163 -22.07 14.19 1.86
CA ASP A 163 -23.16 14.87 1.15
C ASP A 163 -24.48 14.07 1.29
N THR A 164 -24.43 12.73 1.31
CA THR A 164 -25.63 11.89 1.51
C THR A 164 -26.23 11.93 2.92
N TYR A 165 -25.46 12.37 3.92
CA TYR A 165 -25.91 12.37 5.32
C TYR A 165 -26.58 13.69 5.75
N ASP A 166 -26.79 14.66 4.86
CA ASP A 166 -27.20 16.05 5.19
C ASP A 166 -26.31 16.72 6.27
N CYS A 167 -25.17 16.10 6.59
CA CYS A 167 -24.17 16.52 7.58
C CYS A 167 -23.54 17.87 7.29
N LEU A 168 -23.62 18.30 6.03
CA LEU A 168 -23.12 19.57 5.57
C LEU A 168 -24.30 20.53 5.50
N ALA A 169 -24.73 21.05 6.66
CA ALA A 169 -25.54 22.28 6.74
C ALA A 169 -24.92 23.46 5.95
N LEU A 170 -23.64 23.34 5.56
CA LEU A 170 -22.96 24.13 4.54
C LEU A 170 -23.75 24.22 3.22
N MET A 171 -24.47 23.19 2.78
CA MET A 171 -25.19 23.16 1.49
C MET A 171 -26.41 24.09 1.41
N GLN A 172 -26.90 24.62 2.53
CA GLN A 172 -28.01 25.58 2.55
C GLN A 172 -27.58 27.06 2.45
N ILE A 173 -26.28 27.35 2.48
CA ILE A 173 -25.74 28.72 2.36
C ILE A 173 -25.41 29.00 0.88
N PRO A 174 -26.05 29.98 0.22
CA PRO A 174 -25.70 30.38 -1.15
C PRO A 174 -24.20 30.74 -1.24
N GLY A 175 -23.45 30.04 -2.10
CA GLY A 175 -21.99 30.23 -2.27
C GLY A 175 -21.11 29.22 -1.51
N SER A 176 -21.67 28.34 -0.69
CA SER A 176 -20.93 27.30 0.03
C SER A 176 -20.23 26.28 -0.88
N HIS A 177 -20.76 26.00 -2.07
CA HIS A 177 -20.09 25.18 -3.07
C HIS A 177 -18.73 25.75 -3.48
N ILE A 178 -18.58 27.08 -3.50
CA ILE A 178 -17.30 27.74 -3.81
C ILE A 178 -16.32 27.52 -2.65
N GLY A 179 -16.78 27.69 -1.41
CA GLY A 179 -15.99 27.43 -0.20
C GLY A 179 -15.58 25.97 -0.05
N LEU A 180 -16.50 25.03 -0.32
CA LEU A 180 -16.24 23.59 -0.29
C LEU A 180 -15.24 23.18 -1.39
N ASN A 181 -15.36 23.73 -2.60
CA ASN A 181 -14.41 23.46 -3.69
C ASN A 181 -13.03 24.09 -3.45
N ILE A 182 -12.97 25.26 -2.81
CA ILE A 182 -11.70 25.88 -2.38
C ILE A 182 -11.08 25.08 -1.23
N ALA A 183 -11.88 24.61 -0.27
CA ALA A 183 -11.45 23.72 0.79
C ALA A 183 -10.94 22.39 0.21
N LYS A 184 -11.63 21.80 -0.77
CA LYS A 184 -11.15 20.64 -1.55
C LYS A 184 -9.78 20.93 -2.17
N ARG A 185 -9.62 22.01 -2.93
CA ARG A 185 -8.34 22.35 -3.60
C ARG A 185 -7.19 22.63 -2.63
N ASN A 186 -7.45 23.36 -1.54
CA ASN A 186 -6.44 23.62 -0.51
C ASN A 186 -6.08 22.35 0.27
N ARG A 187 -7.05 21.46 0.48
CA ARG A 187 -6.85 20.14 1.11
C ARG A 187 -6.00 19.23 0.24
N VAL A 188 -6.19 19.18 -1.08
CA VAL A 188 -5.29 18.44 -1.99
C VAL A 188 -3.85 18.93 -1.87
N GLY A 189 -3.64 20.26 -1.86
CA GLY A 189 -2.31 20.84 -1.71
C GLY A 189 -1.67 20.52 -0.36
N PHE A 190 -2.41 20.63 0.75
CA PHE A 190 -1.96 20.25 2.08
C PHE A 190 -1.60 18.76 2.14
N MET A 191 -2.48 17.91 1.64
CA MET A 191 -2.34 16.46 1.68
C MET A 191 -1.17 15.96 0.84
N SER A 192 -1.00 16.50 -0.38
CA SER A 192 0.16 16.18 -1.21
C SER A 192 1.48 16.59 -0.54
N ARG A 193 1.50 17.71 0.19
CA ARG A 193 2.67 18.09 1.00
C ARG A 193 2.91 17.12 2.16
N GLN A 194 1.86 16.64 2.83
CA GLN A 194 2.00 15.67 3.91
C GLN A 194 2.51 14.31 3.41
N VAL A 195 1.99 13.81 2.28
CA VAL A 195 2.51 12.58 1.64
C VAL A 195 3.97 12.77 1.23
N ARG A 196 4.32 13.90 0.61
CA ARG A 196 5.73 14.16 0.26
C ARG A 196 6.65 14.24 1.48
N ARG A 197 6.18 14.88 2.56
CA ARG A 197 6.92 14.97 3.83
C ARG A 197 7.09 13.59 4.47
N SER A 198 6.06 12.75 4.47
CA SER A 198 6.13 11.39 5.00
C SER A 198 7.15 10.53 4.27
N LEU A 199 7.24 10.72 2.96
CA LEU A 199 8.15 9.98 2.09
C LEU A 199 9.58 10.51 2.11
N ALA A 200 9.79 11.78 2.44
CA ALA A 200 11.10 12.43 2.38
C ALA A 200 12.17 11.70 3.23
N ASN A 201 11.80 11.23 4.43
CA ASN A 201 12.72 10.55 5.35
C ASN A 201 12.55 9.04 5.39
N LEU A 202 11.66 8.48 4.57
CA LEU A 202 11.28 7.07 4.62
C LEU A 202 12.51 6.15 4.59
N TYR A 203 13.37 6.38 3.60
CA TYR A 203 14.57 5.57 3.39
C TYR A 203 15.85 6.15 4.01
N GLY A 204 15.75 7.21 4.82
CA GLY A 204 16.91 7.91 5.38
C GLY A 204 17.79 7.10 6.34
N GLY A 205 17.32 5.94 6.81
CA GLY A 205 18.11 5.01 7.63
C GLY A 205 18.56 3.75 6.90
N LEU A 206 18.45 3.70 5.57
CA LEU A 206 19.14 2.68 4.78
C LEU A 206 20.62 3.04 4.65
N THR A 207 21.49 2.04 4.58
CA THR A 207 22.89 2.26 4.19
C THR A 207 22.97 2.61 2.69
N ALA A 208 24.10 3.15 2.24
CA ALA A 208 24.32 3.48 0.83
C ALA A 208 24.15 2.24 -0.07
N GLU A 209 24.65 1.08 0.36
CA GLU A 209 24.52 -0.18 -0.39
C GLU A 209 23.08 -0.65 -0.47
N GLN A 210 22.30 -0.49 0.62
CA GLN A 210 20.89 -0.85 0.65
C GLN A 210 20.06 0.09 -0.22
N LEU A 211 20.33 1.40 -0.16
CA LEU A 211 19.67 2.39 -1.00
C LEU A 211 19.92 2.10 -2.49
N GLN A 212 21.18 1.85 -2.85
CA GLN A 212 21.56 1.54 -4.22
C GLN A 212 20.98 0.20 -4.70
N GLY A 213 21.02 -0.83 -3.87
CA GLY A 213 20.42 -2.13 -4.19
C GLY A 213 18.91 -2.04 -4.40
N TYR A 214 18.23 -1.19 -3.62
CA TYR A 214 16.81 -0.95 -3.82
C TYR A 214 16.53 -0.13 -5.08
N LEU A 215 17.32 0.90 -5.35
CA LEU A 215 17.21 1.70 -6.58
C LEU A 215 17.40 0.83 -7.82
N GLN A 216 18.40 -0.05 -7.83
CA GLN A 216 18.65 -1.00 -8.92
C GLN A 216 17.46 -1.93 -9.14
N PHE A 217 16.89 -2.48 -8.06
CA PHE A 217 15.68 -3.29 -8.16
C PHE A 217 14.52 -2.46 -8.73
N ALA A 218 14.27 -1.26 -8.22
CA ALA A 218 13.16 -0.41 -8.64
C ALA A 218 13.26 0.06 -10.10
N GLN A 219 14.46 0.25 -10.61
CA GLN A 219 14.71 0.60 -12.01
C GLN A 219 14.74 -0.62 -12.95
N SER A 220 14.86 -1.84 -12.40
CA SER A 220 14.86 -3.06 -13.21
C SER A 220 13.50 -3.26 -13.93
N PRO A 221 13.46 -3.98 -15.06
CA PRO A 221 12.20 -4.27 -15.75
C PRO A 221 11.19 -4.99 -14.85
N LEU A 222 11.66 -5.87 -13.96
CA LEU A 222 10.82 -6.55 -12.98
C LEU A 222 10.25 -5.56 -11.95
N GLY A 223 11.12 -4.72 -11.36
CA GLY A 223 10.71 -3.74 -10.36
C GLY A 223 9.71 -2.73 -10.92
N GLN A 224 9.92 -2.23 -12.15
CA GLN A 224 8.95 -1.32 -12.78
C GLN A 224 7.59 -1.98 -13.02
N ARG A 225 7.55 -3.25 -13.47
CA ARG A 225 6.29 -4.00 -13.60
C ARG A 225 5.60 -4.16 -12.24
N TYR A 226 6.36 -4.54 -11.22
CA TYR A 226 5.85 -4.70 -9.87
C TYR A 226 5.31 -3.39 -9.28
N PHE A 227 6.06 -2.29 -9.36
CA PHE A 227 5.62 -1.00 -8.81
C PHE A 227 4.43 -0.41 -9.55
N LYS A 228 4.34 -0.62 -10.86
CA LYS A 228 3.15 -0.29 -11.65
C LYS A 228 1.95 -1.12 -11.19
N ALA A 229 2.09 -2.44 -11.12
CA ALA A 229 1.03 -3.33 -10.63
C ALA A 229 0.59 -2.98 -9.20
N ARG A 230 1.55 -2.59 -8.34
CA ARG A 230 1.27 -2.09 -6.99
C ARG A 230 0.44 -0.82 -7.02
N ALA A 231 0.83 0.17 -7.82
CA ALA A 231 0.09 1.42 -7.92
C ALA A 231 -1.34 1.20 -8.44
N GLU A 232 -1.51 0.35 -9.45
CA GLU A 232 -2.82 -0.04 -10.00
C GLU A 232 -3.68 -0.75 -8.94
N ALA A 233 -3.14 -1.75 -8.24
CA ALA A 233 -3.86 -2.48 -7.20
C ALA A 233 -4.22 -1.59 -6.00
N LEU A 234 -3.35 -0.66 -5.60
CA LEU A 234 -3.69 0.31 -4.55
C LEU A 234 -4.80 1.26 -5.01
N ALA A 235 -4.80 1.70 -6.27
CA ALA A 235 -5.84 2.58 -6.77
C ALA A 235 -7.25 1.96 -6.73
N THR A 236 -7.37 0.64 -6.90
CA THR A 236 -8.69 -0.03 -6.88
C THR A 236 -9.37 -0.02 -5.52
N ILE A 237 -8.59 0.06 -4.44
CA ILE A 237 -9.14 0.06 -3.07
C ILE A 237 -9.53 1.46 -2.59
N GLY A 238 -9.11 2.54 -3.27
CA GLY A 238 -9.26 3.92 -2.77
C GLY A 238 -10.71 4.35 -2.54
N THR A 239 -11.63 3.98 -3.44
CA THR A 239 -13.05 4.35 -3.29
C THR A 239 -13.70 3.62 -2.12
N ASP A 240 -13.55 2.29 -2.03
CA ASP A 240 -14.10 1.47 -0.93
C ASP A 240 -13.49 1.90 0.41
N PHE A 241 -12.19 2.20 0.42
CA PHE A 241 -11.49 2.76 1.58
C PHE A 241 -12.14 4.05 2.07
N GLY A 242 -12.35 5.02 1.17
CA GLY A 242 -12.98 6.31 1.52
C GLY A 242 -14.40 6.15 2.06
N GLN A 243 -15.20 5.26 1.48
CA GLN A 243 -16.56 4.98 1.93
C GLN A 243 -16.59 4.37 3.33
N ARG A 244 -15.74 3.39 3.61
CA ARG A 244 -15.65 2.77 4.95
C ARG A 244 -15.19 3.77 6.01
N VAL A 245 -14.21 4.61 5.67
CA VAL A 245 -13.78 5.70 6.56
C VAL A 245 -14.94 6.66 6.83
N ALA A 246 -15.69 7.04 5.79
CA ALA A 246 -16.86 7.90 5.92
C ALA A 246 -17.93 7.33 6.86
N GLU A 247 -18.25 6.05 6.72
CA GLU A 247 -19.26 5.37 7.53
C GLU A 247 -18.88 5.30 9.02
N ALA A 248 -17.60 5.15 9.31
CA ALA A 248 -17.11 5.13 10.68
C ALA A 248 -17.00 6.52 11.31
N ILE A 249 -16.69 7.57 10.54
CA ILE A 249 -16.54 8.93 11.08
C ILE A 249 -17.85 9.73 11.10
N ALA A 250 -18.79 9.46 10.19
CA ALA A 250 -20.05 10.21 10.07
C ALA A 250 -20.89 10.22 11.37
N PRO A 251 -21.02 9.11 12.13
CA PRO A 251 -21.74 9.11 13.41
C PRO A 251 -21.09 9.97 14.50
N GLY A 252 -19.78 10.23 14.40
CA GLY A 252 -19.01 11.03 15.36
C GLY A 252 -19.01 12.53 15.06
N LEU A 253 -19.55 12.96 13.93
CA LEU A 253 -19.67 14.37 13.56
C LEU A 253 -20.86 14.99 14.31
N PRO A 254 -20.64 15.99 15.20
CA PRO A 254 -21.68 16.53 16.08
C PRO A 254 -22.89 17.18 15.38
N GLU A 255 -22.83 17.40 14.06
CA GLU A 255 -23.93 17.99 13.27
C GLU A 255 -24.66 16.98 12.36
N CYS A 256 -24.21 15.74 12.29
CA CYS A 256 -24.81 14.69 11.43
C CYS A 256 -25.99 13.96 12.05
N VAL A 257 -26.17 14.09 13.37
CA VAL A 257 -27.29 13.52 14.10
C VAL A 257 -27.99 14.69 14.78
N GLY A 258 -29.11 15.13 14.21
CA GLY A 258 -29.91 16.22 14.76
C GLY A 258 -30.16 16.05 16.25
N SER A 259 -29.52 16.89 17.07
CA SER A 259 -29.88 17.21 18.46
C SER A 259 -28.72 17.96 19.12
N ILE A 260 -28.55 19.25 18.83
CA ILE A 260 -28.36 20.15 19.96
C ILE A 260 -29.73 20.29 20.58
N ARG A 261 -29.91 19.60 21.71
CA ARG A 261 -30.96 19.87 22.68
C ARG A 261 -31.16 21.38 22.75
N THR A 262 -32.38 21.84 22.46
CA THR A 262 -32.90 23.04 23.10
C THR A 262 -32.76 22.83 24.61
N SER A 263 -31.66 23.33 25.18
CA SER A 263 -31.45 23.31 26.61
C SER A 263 -32.48 24.24 27.24
N GLY A 264 -33.57 23.63 27.71
CA GLY A 264 -34.28 23.92 28.96
C GLY A 264 -34.78 25.34 29.23
N GLY A 265 -36.09 25.43 29.50
CA GLY A 265 -36.64 26.22 30.60
C GLY A 265 -36.86 27.69 30.33
#